data_AF-A0A531MAB5-F1
#
_entry.id   AF-A0A531MAB5-F1
#
_cell.length_a   1.000
_cell.length_b   1.000
_cell.length_c   1.000
_cell.angle_alpha   90.00
_cell.angle_beta   90.00
_cell.angle_gamma   90.00
#
_symmetry.space_group_name_H-M   'P 1'
#
loop_
_entity.id
_entity.type
_entity.pdbx_description
1 polymer ?
#
loop_
_entity_poly.entity_id
_entity_poly.type
_entity_poly.pdbx_seq_one_letter_code
_entity_poly.pdbx_strand_id
1 'polypeptide(L)'
;IWKAARVDGIPMWKTYLFIIIPMMRPVFITTLVIIASGIVKVYDLVVAQTSGGPGIASEVPAKYVYDYMFFAQNLGQGFAASTMMLLSVVIVIVPWAYLEFGGRKRV
;
A
#
# COMPACT_ATOMS: atom_id res chain seq x y z
N ILE A 1 -23.00 -11.09 -18.90
CA ILE A 1 -22.60 -12.10 -17.88
C ILE A 1 -23.82 -12.75 -17.25
N TRP A 2 -24.69 -12.03 -16.53
CA TRP A 2 -25.83 -12.63 -15.80
C TRP A 2 -26.86 -13.38 -16.65
N LYS A 3 -27.24 -12.83 -17.81
CA LYS A 3 -28.17 -13.51 -18.73
C LYS A 3 -27.55 -14.79 -19.32
N ALA A 4 -26.27 -14.76 -19.67
CA ALA A 4 -25.53 -15.90 -20.20
C ALA A 4 -25.26 -16.97 -19.13
N ALA A 5 -24.81 -16.59 -17.93
CA ALA A 5 -24.57 -17.51 -16.82
C ALA A 5 -25.84 -18.26 -16.36
N ARG A 6 -27.01 -17.63 -16.52
CA ARG A 6 -28.32 -18.23 -16.24
C ARG A 6 -28.77 -19.19 -17.33
N VAL A 7 -28.37 -18.96 -18.59
CA VAL A 7 -28.57 -19.89 -19.72
C VAL A 7 -27.66 -21.10 -19.58
N ASP A 8 -26.41 -20.92 -19.15
CA ASP A 8 -25.43 -21.99 -18.93
C ASP A 8 -25.61 -22.74 -17.59
N GLY A 9 -26.63 -22.41 -16.79
CA GLY A 9 -26.92 -23.07 -15.51
C GLY A 9 -25.83 -22.92 -14.44
N ILE A 10 -24.93 -21.93 -14.57
CA ILE A 10 -23.78 -21.76 -13.68
C ILE A 10 -24.25 -21.13 -12.35
N PRO A 11 -23.93 -21.73 -11.18
CA PRO A 11 -24.31 -21.18 -9.89
C PRO A 11 -23.61 -19.84 -9.62
N MET A 12 -24.31 -18.90 -8.96
CA MET A 12 -23.87 -17.51 -8.79
C MET A 12 -22.45 -17.38 -8.19
N TRP A 13 -22.09 -18.21 -7.22
CA TRP A 13 -20.76 -18.18 -6.60
C TRP A 13 -19.63 -18.50 -7.59
N LYS A 14 -19.85 -19.42 -8.54
CA LYS A 14 -18.89 -19.72 -9.61
C LYS A 14 -18.76 -18.54 -10.59
N THR A 15 -19.86 -17.86 -10.90
CA THR A 15 -19.84 -16.67 -11.75
C THR A 15 -18.98 -15.56 -11.16
N TYR A 16 -19.09 -15.32 -9.84
CA TYR A 16 -18.23 -14.33 -9.16
C TYR A 16 -16.75 -14.73 -9.19
N LEU A 17 -16.43 -15.96 -8.79
CA LEU A 17 -15.03 -16.41 -8.66
C LEU A 17 -14.31 -16.61 -10.00
N PHE A 18 -14.99 -17.18 -11.00
CA PHE A 18 -14.35 -17.60 -12.25
C PHE A 18 -14.56 -16.65 -13.42
N ILE A 19 -15.57 -15.77 -13.37
CA ILE A 19 -15.86 -14.84 -14.47
C ILE A 19 -15.55 -13.41 -14.02
N ILE A 20 -16.10 -12.97 -12.90
CA ILE A 20 -15.99 -11.56 -12.47
C ILE A 20 -14.58 -11.25 -11.94
N ILE A 21 -14.03 -12.05 -11.02
CA ILE A 21 -12.68 -11.79 -10.46
C ILE A 21 -11.59 -11.75 -11.55
N PRO A 22 -11.51 -12.71 -12.50
CA PRO A 22 -10.50 -12.66 -13.56
C PRO A 22 -10.70 -11.50 -14.53
N MET A 23 -11.95 -11.13 -14.80
CA MET A 23 -12.28 -10.00 -15.68
C MET A 23 -11.92 -8.65 -15.07
N MET A 24 -11.91 -8.54 -13.73
CA MET A 24 -11.48 -7.34 -13.00
C MET A 24 -9.98 -7.29 -12.70
N ARG A 25 -9.16 -8.26 -13.15
CA ARG A 25 -7.69 -8.24 -12.97
C ARG A 25 -7.01 -6.89 -13.23
N PRO A 26 -7.25 -6.18 -14.35
CA PRO A 26 -6.61 -4.89 -14.58
C PRO A 26 -7.03 -3.82 -13.57
N VAL A 27 -8.27 -3.88 -13.06
CA VAL A 27 -8.77 -2.96 -12.02
C VAL A 27 -8.10 -3.25 -10.69
N PHE A 28 -7.86 -4.51 -10.34
CA PHE A 28 -7.13 -4.87 -9.12
C PHE A 28 -5.70 -4.32 -9.14
N ILE A 29 -5.01 -4.41 -10.28
CA ILE A 29 -3.64 -3.89 -10.41
C ILE A 29 -3.60 -2.38 -10.19
N THR A 30 -4.46 -1.61 -10.88
CA THR A 30 -4.49 -0.15 -10.73
C THR A 30 -4.90 0.28 -9.33
N THR A 31 -5.91 -0.38 -8.75
CA THR A 31 -6.38 -0.07 -7.39
C THR A 31 -5.31 -0.38 -6.35
N LEU A 32 -4.58 -1.49 -6.51
CA LEU A 32 -3.49 -1.87 -5.62
C LEU A 32 -2.35 -0.84 -5.70
N VAL A 33 -1.99 -0.37 -6.89
CA VAL A 33 -1.00 0.71 -7.06
C VAL A 33 -1.44 1.98 -6.33
N ILE A 34 -2.70 2.39 -6.51
CA ILE A 34 -3.25 3.58 -5.88
C ILE A 34 -3.25 3.44 -4.35
N ILE A 35 -3.73 2.32 -3.82
CA ILE A 35 -3.75 2.06 -2.37
C ILE A 35 -2.32 2.00 -1.81
N ALA A 36 -1.40 1.31 -2.49
CA ALA A 36 0.00 1.24 -2.10
C ALA A 36 0.64 2.63 -2.05
N SER A 37 0.35 3.49 -3.03
CA SER A 37 0.79 4.90 -3.00
C SER A 37 0.17 5.69 -1.85
N GLY A 38 -1.04 5.35 -1.43
CA GLY A 38 -1.76 5.96 -0.32
C GLY A 38 -1.19 5.62 1.06
N ILE A 39 -0.46 4.51 1.21
CA ILE A 39 0.17 4.10 2.48
C ILE A 39 1.15 5.18 2.98
N VAL A 40 1.80 5.91 2.07
CA VAL A 40 2.70 7.02 2.41
C VAL A 40 1.99 8.14 3.18
N LYS A 41 0.68 8.32 2.97
CA LYS A 41 -0.14 9.36 3.62
C LYS A 41 -0.75 8.91 4.95
N VAL A 42 -0.48 7.68 5.39
CA VAL A 42 -1.06 7.13 6.63
C VAL A 42 -0.60 7.91 7.87
N TYR A 43 0.52 8.62 7.81
CA TYR A 43 0.96 9.53 8.87
C TYR A 43 -0.14 10.52 9.30
N ASP A 44 -0.75 11.24 8.35
CA ASP A 44 -1.78 12.23 8.64
C ASP A 44 -2.99 11.59 9.34
N LEU A 45 -3.37 10.39 8.89
CA LEU A 45 -4.49 9.62 9.46
C LEU A 45 -4.20 9.13 10.88
N VAL A 46 -3.01 8.59 11.11
CA VAL A 46 -2.57 8.07 12.43
C VAL A 46 -2.51 9.19 13.45
N VAL A 47 -1.94 10.34 13.07
CA VAL A 47 -1.87 11.52 13.94
C VAL A 47 -3.26 12.07 14.23
N ALA A 48 -4.14 12.17 13.21
CA ALA A 48 -5.49 12.69 13.39
C ALA A 48 -6.38 11.81 14.29
N GLN A 49 -6.22 10.48 14.25
CA GLN A 49 -7.08 9.57 14.98
C GLN A 49 -6.56 9.18 16.37
N THR A 50 -5.26 8.96 16.50
CA THR A 50 -4.70 8.32 17.71
C THR A 50 -3.43 8.98 18.22
N SER A 51 -2.85 9.93 17.48
CA SER A 51 -1.51 10.48 17.76
C SER A 51 -0.43 9.40 17.95
N GLY A 52 -0.61 8.20 17.37
CA GLY A 52 0.29 7.06 17.53
C GLY A 52 0.01 6.14 18.74
N GLY A 53 -1.07 6.38 19.49
CA GLY A 53 -1.38 5.63 20.73
C GLY A 53 -2.19 4.34 20.55
N PRO A 54 -2.46 3.61 21.67
CA PRO A 54 -1.90 3.81 23.02
C PRO A 54 -0.42 3.36 23.10
N GLY A 55 0.44 4.22 23.65
CA GLY A 55 1.90 4.00 23.64
C GLY A 55 2.48 4.13 22.22
N ILE A 56 3.07 3.04 21.71
CA ILE A 56 3.68 2.94 20.37
C ILE A 56 2.87 2.04 19.40
N ALA A 57 1.65 1.64 19.78
CA ALA A 57 0.90 0.60 19.08
C ALA A 57 0.47 0.99 17.66
N SER A 58 0.22 2.27 17.42
CA SER A 58 -0.18 2.80 16.10
C SER A 58 0.92 3.67 15.48
N GLU A 59 2.15 3.57 15.98
CA GLU A 59 3.24 4.45 15.56
C GLU A 59 3.73 4.08 14.15
N VAL A 60 3.87 5.12 13.31
CA VAL A 60 4.43 4.99 11.96
C VAL A 60 5.82 5.64 11.91
N PRO A 61 6.73 5.18 11.04
CA PRO A 61 8.10 5.70 10.96
C PRO A 61 8.17 7.22 10.77
N ALA A 62 7.23 7.79 10.01
CA ALA A 62 7.13 9.24 9.79
C ALA A 62 6.85 10.02 11.08
N LYS A 63 6.04 9.45 12.00
CA LYS A 63 5.73 10.06 13.30
C LYS A 63 6.94 10.03 14.22
N TYR A 64 7.70 8.94 14.20
CA TYR A 64 8.98 8.88 14.92
C TYR A 64 9.97 9.96 14.44
N VAL A 65 10.13 10.14 13.13
CA VAL A 65 10.97 11.22 12.58
C VAL A 65 10.50 12.59 13.06
N TYR A 66 9.20 12.86 12.96
CA TYR A 66 8.61 14.14 13.34
C TYR A 66 8.82 14.44 14.82
N ASP A 67 8.60 13.46 15.69
CA ASP A 67 8.75 13.61 17.14
C ASP A 67 10.19 13.94 17.55
N TYR A 68 11.17 13.22 17.01
CA TYR A 68 12.57 13.46 17.38
C TYR A 68 13.13 14.75 16.77
N MET A 69 12.67 15.14 15.58
CA MET A 69 13.15 16.33 14.88
C MET A 69 12.57 17.62 15.46
N PHE A 70 11.27 17.63 15.82
CA PHE A 70 10.57 18.85 16.25
C PHE A 70 10.27 18.90 17.75
N PHE A 71 9.94 17.80 18.41
CA PHE A 71 9.63 17.80 19.85
C PHE A 71 10.86 17.58 20.73
N ALA A 72 11.68 16.57 20.41
CA ALA A 72 12.89 16.28 21.19
C ALA A 72 14.10 17.15 20.79
N GLN A 73 14.00 17.89 19.68
CA GLN A 73 15.08 18.68 19.07
C GLN A 73 16.41 17.89 18.86
N ASN A 74 16.34 16.56 18.81
CA ASN A 74 17.48 15.70 18.59
C ASN A 74 17.62 15.41 17.10
N LEU A 75 18.22 16.36 16.39
CA LEU A 75 18.40 16.29 14.94
C LEU A 75 19.21 15.07 14.50
N GLY A 76 20.20 14.64 15.29
CA GLY A 76 21.03 13.47 14.96
C GLY A 76 20.21 12.19 14.86
N GLN A 77 19.33 11.94 15.84
CA GLN A 77 18.42 10.81 15.80
C GLN A 77 17.33 10.98 14.73
N GLY A 78 16.80 12.19 14.54
CA GLY A 78 15.83 12.49 13.49
C GLY A 78 16.37 12.20 12.08
N PHE A 79 17.63 12.56 11.79
CA PHE A 79 18.27 12.27 10.51
C PHE A 79 18.56 10.77 10.32
N ALA A 80 19.00 10.08 11.37
CA ALA A 80 19.20 8.63 11.32
C ALA A 80 17.88 7.89 11.04
N ALA A 81 16.81 8.27 11.73
CA ALA A 81 15.48 7.70 11.52
C ALA A 81 14.92 8.00 10.13
N SER A 82 15.11 9.22 9.62
CA SER A 82 14.69 9.60 8.26
C SER A 82 15.40 8.77 7.21
N THR A 83 16.69 8.53 7.39
CA THR A 83 17.50 7.70 6.49
C THR A 83 17.05 6.25 6.52
N MET A 84 16.78 5.70 7.71
CA MET A 84 16.25 4.33 7.86
C MET A 84 14.85 4.19 7.23
N MET A 85 14.01 5.21 7.35
CA MET A 85 12.70 5.26 6.69
C MET A 85 12.85 5.29 5.17
N LEU A 86 13.79 6.06 4.63
CA LEU A 86 14.05 6.08 3.19
C LEU A 86 14.50 4.70 2.69
N LEU A 87 15.42 4.04 3.42
CA LEU A 87 15.91 2.72 3.06
C LEU A 87 14.80 1.66 3.03
N SER A 88 13.89 1.67 4.00
CA SER A 88 12.77 0.71 4.03
C SER A 88 11.83 0.90 2.84
N VAL A 89 11.53 2.14 2.46
CA VAL A 89 10.72 2.46 1.28
C VAL A 89 11.42 2.02 -0.01
N VAL A 90 12.73 2.29 -0.14
CA VAL A 90 13.53 1.88 -1.32
C VAL A 90 13.53 0.36 -1.48
N ILE A 91 13.70 -0.40 -0.38
CA ILE A 91 13.69 -1.87 -0.42
C ILE A 91 12.36 -2.43 -0.91
N VAL A 92 11.23 -1.77 -0.65
CA VAL A 92 9.91 -2.25 -1.09
C VAL A 92 9.59 -1.77 -2.51
N ILE A 93 9.83 -0.49 -2.81
CA ILE A 93 9.44 0.11 -4.10
C ILE A 93 10.36 -0.33 -5.24
N VAL A 94 11.68 -0.45 -5.03
CA VAL A 94 12.62 -0.77 -6.12
C VAL A 94 12.36 -2.16 -6.72
N PRO A 95 12.20 -3.24 -5.94
CA PRO A 95 11.86 -4.55 -6.50
C PRO A 95 10.48 -4.56 -7.16
N TRP A 96 9.49 -3.89 -6.57
CA TRP A 96 8.15 -3.79 -7.15
C TRP A 96 8.17 -3.08 -8.50
N ALA A 97 8.83 -1.93 -8.59
CA ALA A 97 9.01 -1.19 -9.83
C ALA A 97 9.81 -2.00 -10.87
N TYR A 98 10.85 -2.71 -10.44
CA TYR A 98 11.62 -3.57 -11.35
C TYR A 98 10.77 -4.70 -11.95
N LEU A 99 9.91 -5.34 -11.15
CA LEU A 99 9.01 -6.40 -11.63
C LEU A 99 7.94 -5.86 -12.58
N GLU A 100 7.37 -4.68 -12.29
CA GLU A 100 6.31 -4.07 -13.10
C GLU A 100 6.85 -3.51 -14.43
N PHE A 101 7.97 -2.77 -14.40
CA PHE A 101 8.56 -2.17 -15.60
C PHE A 101 9.43 -3.15 -16.40
N GLY A 102 9.99 -4.18 -15.75
CA GLY A 102 10.82 -5.21 -16.40
C GLY A 102 10.04 -6.20 -17.27
N GLY A 103 8.72 -6.35 -17.03
CA GLY A 103 7.86 -7.27 -17.78
C GLY A 103 7.50 -6.83 -19.21
N ARG A 104 7.85 -5.61 -19.64
CA ARG A 104 7.45 -5.05 -20.95
C ARG A 104 8.35 -5.40 -22.13
N LYS A 105 9.32 -6.32 -21.95
CA LYS A 105 10.14 -6.89 -23.05
C LYS A 105 9.81 -8.36 -23.32
N ARG A 106 8.64 -8.63 -23.87
CA ARG A 106 8.43 -9.74 -24.81
C ARG A 106 7.49 -9.26 -25.91
N VAL A 107 8.11 -8.74 -26.97
CA VAL A 107 7.55 -8.77 -28.33
C VAL A 107 7.76 -10.20 -28.85
#